data_AF-A0A4R7LBB8-F1
#
_entry.id   AF-A0A4R7LBB8-F1
#
_cell.length_a   1.000
_cell.length_b   1.000
_cell.length_c   1.000
_cell.angle_alpha   90.00
_cell.angle_beta   90.00
_cell.angle_gamma   90.00
#
_symmetry.space_group_name_H-M   'P 1'
#
loop_
_entity.id
_entity.type
_entity.pdbx_description
1 polymer ?
#
loop_
_entity_poly.entity_id
_entity_poly.type
_entity_poly.pdbx_seq_one_letter_code
_entity_poly.pdbx_strand_id
1 'polypeptide(L)'
;MEYTYPINFVGHDQWMNSGYDPGLSHGDVITRDGEIIGKWRVVGYDPNDEYSGGRFEFTASGKDAVKFTEHFASLDVRMSRGFALSTLTRTIREWYEASNPTIS
;
A
#
# COMPACT_ATOMS: atom_id res chain seq x y z
N MET A 1 -0.40 -17.44 -8.42
CA MET A 1 -0.68 -16.05 -8.83
C MET A 1 0.60 -15.51 -9.45
N GLU A 2 0.50 -14.78 -10.55
CA GLU A 2 1.63 -14.12 -11.18
C GLU A 2 1.64 -12.66 -10.71
N TYR A 3 2.73 -12.21 -10.09
CA TYR A 3 2.86 -10.85 -9.57
C TYR A 3 3.62 -9.98 -10.56
N THR A 4 2.96 -8.99 -11.16
CA THR A 4 3.53 -8.19 -12.25
C THR A 4 4.63 -7.24 -11.76
N TYR A 5 4.47 -6.64 -10.59
CA TYR A 5 5.35 -5.58 -10.11
C TYR A 5 6.43 -6.11 -9.15
N PRO A 6 7.54 -5.37 -8.94
CA PRO A 6 8.52 -5.73 -7.92
C PRO A 6 7.91 -5.80 -6.51
N ILE A 7 6.95 -4.93 -6.23
CA ILE A 7 6.18 -4.86 -4.98
C ILE A 7 4.69 -4.74 -5.36
N ASN A 8 3.85 -5.59 -4.76
CA ASN A 8 2.43 -5.72 -5.09
C ASN A 8 1.59 -5.60 -3.82
N PHE A 9 0.46 -4.88 -3.91
CA PHE A 9 -0.47 -4.65 -2.80
C PHE A 9 -1.71 -5.53 -3.01
N VAL A 10 -1.74 -6.70 -2.37
CA VAL A 10 -2.84 -7.66 -2.53
C VAL A 10 -4.13 -7.06 -1.97
N GLY A 11 -5.22 -7.13 -2.73
CA GLY A 11 -6.53 -6.60 -2.35
C GLY A 11 -6.72 -5.11 -2.61
N HIS A 12 -5.68 -4.37 -3.03
CA HIS A 12 -5.80 -2.93 -3.28
C HIS A 12 -6.84 -2.61 -4.37
N ASP A 13 -6.83 -3.35 -5.47
CA ASP A 13 -7.80 -3.16 -6.55
C ASP A 13 -9.22 -3.53 -6.11
N GLN A 14 -9.36 -4.50 -5.20
CA GLN A 14 -10.66 -4.86 -4.64
C GLN A 14 -11.21 -3.72 -3.75
N TRP A 15 -10.37 -3.13 -2.90
CA TRP A 15 -10.72 -1.94 -2.12
C TRP A 15 -11.15 -0.78 -3.02
N MET A 16 -10.36 -0.49 -4.05
CA MET A 16 -10.67 0.53 -5.07
C MET A 16 -12.02 0.29 -5.75
N ASN A 17 -12.30 -0.95 -6.14
CA ASN A 17 -13.53 -1.31 -6.86
C ASN A 17 -14.76 -1.43 -5.96
N SER A 18 -14.57 -1.53 -4.64
CA SER A 18 -15.66 -1.60 -3.66
C SER A 18 -16.29 -0.24 -3.32
N GLY A 19 -15.75 0.86 -3.84
CA GLY A 19 -16.11 2.20 -3.37
C GLY A 19 -15.44 2.54 -2.03
N TYR A 20 -14.20 2.05 -1.83
CA TYR A 20 -13.39 2.29 -0.64
C TYR A 20 -13.97 1.70 0.65
N ASP A 21 -14.46 0.45 0.62
CA ASP A 21 -14.94 -0.24 1.82
C ASP A 21 -13.82 -0.35 2.90
N PRO A 22 -14.03 0.19 4.12
CA PRO A 22 -13.06 0.06 5.22
C PRO A 22 -12.73 -1.38 5.60
N GLY A 23 -13.63 -2.34 5.37
CA GLY A 23 -13.38 -3.78 5.58
C GLY A 23 -12.41 -4.39 4.57
N LEU A 24 -12.12 -3.69 3.46
CA LEU A 24 -11.20 -4.11 2.41
C LEU A 24 -9.93 -3.25 2.34
N SER A 25 -9.82 -2.22 3.17
CA SER A 25 -8.72 -1.25 3.11
C SER A 25 -7.43 -1.74 3.76
N HIS A 26 -7.08 -3.01 3.53
CA HIS A 26 -5.86 -3.66 4.01
C HIS A 26 -5.51 -4.90 3.17
N GLY A 27 -4.27 -5.35 3.29
CA GLY A 27 -3.83 -6.59 2.66
C GLY A 27 -2.34 -6.85 2.82
N ASP A 28 -1.85 -7.89 2.15
CA ASP A 28 -0.43 -8.23 2.16
C ASP A 28 0.34 -7.43 1.09
N VAL A 29 1.59 -7.12 1.40
CA VAL A 29 2.56 -6.58 0.45
C VAL A 29 3.52 -7.70 0.06
N ILE A 30 3.55 -8.02 -1.23
CA ILE A 30 4.22 -9.22 -1.76
C ILE A 30 5.20 -8.84 -2.88
N THR A 31 6.39 -9.43 -2.86
CA THR A 31 7.37 -9.29 -3.94
C THR A 31 6.90 -9.98 -5.22
N ARG A 32 7.57 -9.71 -6.34
CA ARG A 32 7.34 -10.45 -7.60
C ARG A 32 7.47 -11.97 -7.43
N ASP A 33 8.39 -12.41 -6.58
CA ASP A 33 8.70 -13.83 -6.37
C ASP A 33 7.73 -14.51 -5.39
N GLY A 34 6.75 -13.77 -4.85
CA GLY A 34 5.73 -14.29 -3.96
C GLY A 34 6.09 -14.22 -2.47
N GLU A 35 7.15 -13.53 -2.10
CA GLU A 35 7.51 -13.31 -0.69
C GLU A 35 6.62 -12.24 -0.05
N ILE A 36 5.98 -12.57 1.08
CA ILE A 36 5.22 -11.61 1.87
C ILE A 36 6.18 -10.82 2.77
N ILE A 37 6.35 -9.53 2.48
CA ILE A 37 7.30 -8.66 3.18
C ILE A 37 6.64 -7.73 4.20
N GLY A 38 5.31 -7.70 4.24
CA GLY A 38 4.56 -6.93 5.21
C GLY A 38 3.09 -6.81 4.86
N LYS A 39 2.43 -5.84 5.48
CA LYS A 39 1.01 -5.53 5.30
C LYS A 39 0.84 -4.07 4.96
N TRP A 40 -0.13 -3.78 4.11
CA TRP A 40 -0.61 -2.42 3.85
C TRP A 40 -2.00 -2.23 4.46
N ARG A 41 -2.32 -0.97 4.77
CA ARG A 41 -3.70 -0.55 5.03
C ARG A 41 -3.90 0.92 4.66
N VAL A 42 -5.15 1.33 4.53
CA VAL A 42 -5.54 2.73 4.40
C VAL A 42 -6.42 3.11 5.58
N VAL A 43 -6.14 4.27 6.17
CA VAL A 43 -6.80 4.76 7.38
C VAL A 43 -7.04 6.26 7.32
N GLY A 44 -7.95 6.75 8.16
CA GLY A 44 -8.21 8.18 8.33
C GLY A 44 -9.00 8.83 7.20
N TYR A 45 -9.77 8.03 6.44
CA TYR A 45 -10.70 8.49 5.43
C TYR A 45 -12.14 8.16 5.83
N ASP A 46 -13.10 8.92 5.32
CA ASP A 46 -14.53 8.63 5.35
C ASP A 46 -14.96 8.09 3.98
N PRO A 47 -15.44 6.83 3.87
CA PRO A 47 -15.87 6.26 2.61
C PRO A 47 -17.10 6.96 1.99
N ASN A 48 -17.85 7.74 2.77
CA ASN A 48 -19.03 8.47 2.30
C ASN A 48 -18.72 9.92 1.87
N ASP A 49 -17.46 10.35 2.00
CA ASP A 49 -16.99 11.68 1.58
C ASP A 49 -15.90 11.53 0.50
N GLU A 50 -16.26 11.84 -0.74
CA GLU A 50 -15.34 11.76 -1.89
C GLU A 50 -14.13 12.69 -1.78
N TYR A 51 -14.25 13.77 -0.99
CA TYR A 51 -13.16 14.70 -0.70
C TYR A 51 -12.31 14.26 0.49
N SER A 52 -12.68 13.17 1.16
CA SER A 52 -11.95 12.69 2.32
C SER A 52 -10.54 12.29 1.95
N GLY A 53 -9.57 12.89 2.64
CA GLY A 53 -8.18 12.46 2.57
C GLY A 53 -7.96 11.17 3.35
N GLY A 54 -6.72 10.69 3.33
CA GLY A 54 -6.35 9.52 4.10
C GLY A 54 -4.87 9.27 4.01
N ARG A 55 -4.44 8.13 4.55
CA ARG A 55 -3.04 7.71 4.44
C ARG A 55 -2.92 6.22 4.24
N PHE A 56 -2.00 5.85 3.36
CA PHE A 56 -1.49 4.50 3.28
C PHE A 56 -0.49 4.28 4.42
N GLU A 57 -0.57 3.12 5.05
CA GLU A 57 0.40 2.67 6.06
C GLU A 57 0.96 1.32 5.64
N PHE A 58 2.28 1.15 5.84
CA PHE A 58 2.98 -0.11 5.67
C PHE A 58 3.58 -0.57 6.99
N THR A 59 3.34 -1.83 7.34
CA THR A 59 3.95 -2.52 8.48
C THR A 59 4.77 -3.69 7.95
N ALA A 60 6.07 -3.70 8.26
CA ALA A 60 6.96 -4.78 7.84
C ALA A 60 6.58 -6.10 8.52
N SER A 61 6.81 -7.22 7.84
CA SER A 61 6.52 -8.55 8.38
C SER A 61 7.26 -8.79 9.69
N GLY A 62 6.57 -9.38 10.68
CA GLY A 62 7.11 -9.60 12.02
C GLY A 62 7.33 -8.33 12.85
N LYS A 63 6.76 -7.18 12.44
CA LYS A 63 6.77 -5.92 13.21
C LYS A 63 5.33 -5.53 13.55
N ASP A 64 5.18 -4.85 14.69
CA ASP A 64 3.88 -4.35 15.15
C ASP A 64 3.68 -2.86 14.83
N ALA A 65 4.77 -2.13 14.58
CA ALA A 65 4.74 -0.70 14.32
C ALA A 65 4.70 -0.39 12.82
N VAL A 66 3.91 0.63 12.46
CA VAL A 66 3.91 1.22 11.12
C VAL A 66 5.31 1.74 10.81
N LYS A 67 5.85 1.32 9.66
CA LYS A 67 7.18 1.66 9.21
C LYS A 67 7.19 2.84 8.23
N PHE A 68 6.24 2.86 7.30
CA PHE A 68 6.10 3.91 6.31
C PHE A 68 4.66 4.38 6.21
N THR A 69 4.48 5.66 5.89
CA THR A 69 3.16 6.29 5.78
C THR A 69 3.19 7.33 4.68
N GLU A 70 2.18 7.31 3.80
CA GLU A 70 2.03 8.29 2.73
C GLU A 70 0.60 8.83 2.70
N HIS A 71 0.45 10.14 2.68
CA HIS A 71 -0.85 10.82 2.76
C HIS A 71 -1.38 11.15 1.36
N PHE A 72 -2.69 11.08 1.19
CA PHE A 72 -3.39 11.57 0.00
C PHE A 72 -4.52 12.52 0.40
N ALA A 73 -4.83 13.46 -0.48
CA ALA A 73 -5.72 14.59 -0.19
C ALA A 73 -7.21 14.27 -0.38
N SER A 74 -7.55 13.31 -1.23
CA SER A 74 -8.95 12.91 -1.50
C SER A 74 -9.01 11.50 -2.12
N LEU A 75 -10.10 10.79 -1.85
CA LEU A 75 -10.43 9.51 -2.49
C LEU A 75 -10.69 9.65 -4.00
N ASP A 76 -11.38 10.69 -4.46
CA ASP A 76 -11.71 10.83 -5.88
C ASP A 76 -10.58 11.46 -6.72
N VAL A 77 -9.66 12.18 -6.09
CA VAL A 77 -8.47 12.74 -6.77
C VAL A 77 -7.44 11.63 -7.04
N ARG A 78 -7.65 10.90 -8.15
CA ARG A 78 -6.80 9.79 -8.61
C ARG A 78 -5.31 10.13 -8.61
N MET A 79 -4.94 11.36 -8.99
CA MET A 79 -3.55 11.79 -9.02
C MET A 79 -2.92 11.83 -7.62
N SER A 80 -3.63 12.34 -6.62
CA SER A 80 -3.11 12.46 -5.25
C SER A 80 -2.88 11.08 -4.63
N ARG A 81 -3.90 10.21 -4.70
CA ARG A 81 -3.79 8.83 -4.21
C ARG A 81 -2.73 8.03 -4.98
N GLY A 82 -2.72 8.13 -6.31
CA GLY A 82 -1.74 7.44 -7.16
C GLY A 82 -0.30 7.85 -6.86
N PHE A 83 -0.06 9.15 -6.62
CA PHE A 83 1.25 9.65 -6.21
C PHE A 83 1.66 9.12 -4.83
N ALA A 84 0.77 9.16 -3.84
CA ALA A 84 1.02 8.62 -2.50
C ALA A 84 1.38 7.12 -2.54
N LEU A 85 0.60 6.33 -3.28
CA LEU A 85 0.86 4.90 -3.45
C LEU A 85 2.19 4.64 -4.18
N SER A 86 2.52 5.45 -5.20
CA SER A 86 3.78 5.31 -5.95
C SER A 86 4.99 5.61 -5.06
N THR A 87 4.91 6.67 -4.25
CA THR A 87 5.95 7.03 -3.28
C THR A 87 6.11 5.94 -2.22
N LEU A 88 5.01 5.40 -1.69
CA LEU A 88 5.06 4.30 -0.73
C LEU A 88 5.69 3.04 -1.34
N THR A 89 5.27 2.68 -2.56
CA THR A 89 5.80 1.52 -3.29
C THR A 89 7.30 1.62 -3.49
N ARG A 90 7.79 2.78 -3.93
CA ARG A 90 9.23 3.04 -4.09
C ARG A 90 9.97 2.90 -2.76
N THR A 91 9.45 3.52 -1.70
CA THR A 91 10.08 3.51 -0.37
C THR A 91 10.17 2.09 0.20
N ILE A 92 9.11 1.29 0.05
CA ILE A 92 9.11 -0.13 0.46
C ILE A 92 10.14 -0.92 -0.34
N ARG A 93 10.19 -0.72 -1.66
CA ARG A 93 11.14 -1.40 -2.54
C ARG A 93 12.59 -1.11 -2.15
N GLU A 94 12.94 0.16 -2.05
CA GLU A 94 14.30 0.60 -1.68
C GLU A 94 14.71 0.04 -0.32
N TRP A 95 13.79 0.06 0.66
CA TRP A 95 14.02 -0.55 1.97
C TRP A 95 14.25 -2.06 1.88
N TYR A 96 13.45 -2.77 1.10
CA TYR A 96 13.54 -4.21 0.94
C TYR A 96 14.84 -4.63 0.25
N GLU A 97 15.21 -3.96 -0.84
CA GLU A 97 16.46 -4.19 -1.57
C GLU A 97 17.70 -3.90 -0.70
N ALA A 98 17.69 -2.79 0.05
CA ALA A 98 18.78 -2.46 0.97
C ALA A 98 18.93 -3.47 2.12
N SER A 99 17.83 -4.13 2.51
CA SER A 99 17.83 -5.17 3.54
C SER A 99 18.20 -6.56 2.97
N ASN A 100 18.19 -6.73 1.64
CA ASN A 100 18.42 -8.00 0.94
C ASN A 100 19.37 -7.80 -0.28
N PRO A 101 20.67 -7.55 -0.03
CA PRO A 101 21.62 -7.14 -1.08
C PRO A 101 21.91 -8.23 -2.14
N THR A 102 21.47 -9.46 -1.94
CA THR A 102 21.60 -10.57 -2.90
C THR A 102 20.54 -10.56 -4.02
N ILE A 103 19.57 -9.64 -4.01
CA ILE A 103 18.45 -9.56 -4.97
C ILE A 103 18.67 -8.48 -6.05
N SER A 104 19.93 -8.13 -6.35
CA SER A 104 20.24 -7.12 -7.39
C SER A 104 20.21 -7.66 -8.81
#